data_AF-A0A7N0TJ13-F1
#
_entry.id   AF-A0A7N0TJ13-F1
#
_cell.length_a   1.000
_cell.length_b   1.000
_cell.length_c   1.000
_cell.angle_alpha   90.00
_cell.angle_beta   90.00
_cell.angle_gamma   90.00
#
_symmetry.space_group_name_H-M   'P 1'
#
loop_
_entity.id
_entity.type
_entity.pdbx_description
1 polymer ?
#
loop_
_entity_poly.entity_id
_entity_poly.type
_entity_poly.pdbx_seq_one_letter_code
_entity_poly.pdbx_strand_id
1 'polypeptide(L)'
;MAMAMALRRLSSSVNKPLQPLINGGSTYYMTSLLNEAVYEKEKSGVTWPKQLNQPLEVVDPEIADIIELEKARQWKGLELIPSENFTSLSVMQAVGSVMTNKYSEGYPGARYYGGNEYIDMAETLCQKRALEAFRLDPAKWGVNVQPLSGSPSNFQVYTALLKPHDRIMALDLPHGEHLSHGYQVLIHFML
;
A
#
# COMPACT_ATOMS: atom_id res chain seq x y z
N MET A 1 15.79 45.74 15.08
CA MET A 1 16.38 47.08 14.89
C MET A 1 17.79 46.89 14.32
N ALA A 2 17.96 47.11 13.00
CA ALA A 2 19.22 47.25 12.24
C ALA A 2 20.22 46.04 12.24
N MET A 3 21.00 45.66 11.22
CA MET A 3 21.40 46.18 9.91
C MET A 3 22.14 45.01 9.20
N ALA A 4 21.67 44.44 8.09
CA ALA A 4 22.05 44.72 6.70
C ALA A 4 23.57 44.95 6.40
N MET A 5 24.08 44.09 5.50
CA MET A 5 25.06 44.35 4.42
C MET A 5 26.57 44.45 4.72
N ALA A 6 27.34 43.50 4.19
CA ALA A 6 28.68 43.75 3.64
C ALA A 6 28.93 42.81 2.45
N LEU A 7 28.80 43.36 1.25
CA LEU A 7 29.22 42.76 -0.02
C LEU A 7 30.63 43.29 -0.39
N ARG A 8 31.28 42.53 -1.28
CA ARG A 8 32.28 42.95 -2.29
C ARG A 8 33.77 42.77 -1.92
N ARG A 9 34.41 41.81 -2.59
CA ARG A 9 35.37 42.01 -3.72
C ARG A 9 36.39 40.88 -3.79
N LEU A 10 36.26 39.99 -4.77
CA LEU A 10 37.39 39.48 -5.56
C LEU A 10 36.92 39.33 -7.02
N SER A 11 37.17 40.39 -7.79
CA SER A 11 37.47 40.37 -9.23
C SER A 11 38.83 39.67 -9.37
N SER A 12 39.24 38.92 -10.38
CA SER A 12 38.92 38.78 -11.81
C SER A 12 39.90 37.72 -12.34
N SER A 13 39.52 36.84 -13.26
CA SER A 13 40.29 36.64 -14.51
C SER A 13 39.64 35.63 -15.46
N VAL A 14 39.67 35.99 -16.74
CA VAL A 14 39.57 35.16 -17.96
C VAL A 14 38.18 34.67 -18.41
N ASN A 15 37.56 35.49 -19.26
CA ASN A 15 36.71 35.05 -20.36
C ASN A 15 37.53 34.25 -21.40
N LYS A 16 37.07 33.05 -21.78
CA LYS A 16 37.16 32.50 -23.15
C LYS A 16 36.02 31.51 -23.39
N PRO A 17 35.22 31.64 -24.47
CA PRO A 17 34.18 30.68 -24.83
C PRO A 17 34.70 29.70 -25.90
N LEU A 18 34.53 28.39 -25.69
CA LEU A 18 34.63 27.36 -26.74
C LEU A 18 33.60 26.24 -26.46
N GLN A 19 33.07 25.70 -27.56
CA GLN A 19 31.78 25.01 -27.76
C GLN A 19 31.66 23.56 -27.24
N PRO A 20 30.43 22.97 -27.25
CA PRO A 20 30.09 21.77 -26.49
C PRO A 20 30.39 20.45 -27.22
N LEU A 21 30.89 19.46 -26.48
CA LEU A 21 30.98 18.07 -26.90
C LEU A 21 29.79 17.29 -26.33
N ILE A 22 28.84 16.97 -27.22
CA ILE A 22 27.71 16.07 -26.97
C ILE A 22 28.20 14.64 -27.19
N ASN A 23 28.08 13.76 -26.18
CA ASN A 23 27.51 12.40 -26.32
C ASN A 23 27.52 11.63 -25.00
N GLY A 24 26.35 11.12 -24.61
CA GLY A 24 26.17 10.25 -23.44
C GLY A 24 24.74 10.35 -22.90
N GLY A 25 23.78 9.80 -23.65
CA GLY A 25 22.36 9.92 -23.37
C GLY A 25 21.94 9.30 -22.04
N SER A 26 21.50 10.16 -21.12
CA SER A 26 20.51 9.82 -20.09
C SER A 26 19.19 10.42 -20.53
N THR A 27 18.37 9.62 -21.22
CA THR A 27 16.97 9.94 -21.50
C THR A 27 16.19 9.87 -20.19
N TYR A 28 16.28 10.93 -19.39
CA TYR A 28 15.23 11.26 -18.44
C TYR A 28 14.00 11.59 -19.29
N TYR A 29 13.01 10.71 -19.29
CA TYR A 29 11.67 11.06 -19.73
C TYR A 29 11.12 12.06 -18.70
N MET A 30 11.46 13.34 -18.85
CA MET A 30 10.62 14.43 -18.35
C MET A 30 9.34 14.36 -19.15
N THR A 31 8.34 13.67 -18.62
CA THR A 31 6.96 13.89 -19.03
C THR A 31 6.69 15.37 -18.80
N SER A 32 6.51 16.11 -19.89
CA SER A 32 6.08 17.49 -19.82
C SER A 32 4.76 17.53 -19.06
N LEU A 33 4.79 17.95 -17.80
CA LEU A 33 3.59 18.38 -17.12
C LEU A 33 3.01 19.50 -18.00
N LEU A 34 1.86 19.20 -18.61
CA LEU A 34 1.07 20.22 -19.29
C LEU A 34 0.90 21.38 -18.30
N ASN A 35 1.22 22.60 -18.76
CA ASN A 35 1.06 23.83 -18.00
C ASN A 35 -0.29 23.81 -17.25
N GLU A 36 -0.23 23.79 -15.92
CA GLU A 36 -1.39 23.83 -15.01
C GLU A 36 -2.33 25.00 -15.35
N ALA A 37 -1.74 26.12 -15.80
CA ALA A 37 -2.44 27.32 -16.26
C ALA A 37 -3.24 27.15 -17.56
N VAL A 38 -2.92 26.16 -18.40
CA VAL A 38 -3.69 25.85 -19.63
C VAL A 38 -4.86 24.92 -19.28
N TYR A 39 -4.66 23.98 -18.35
CA TYR A 39 -5.71 23.06 -17.90
C TYR A 39 -6.84 23.77 -17.14
N GLU A 40 -6.51 24.73 -16.27
CA GLU A 40 -7.49 25.53 -15.51
C GLU A 40 -8.30 26.50 -16.40
N LYS A 41 -7.77 26.90 -17.57
CA LYS A 41 -8.42 27.89 -18.46
C LYS A 41 -9.47 27.28 -19.41
N GLU A 42 -9.42 25.97 -19.67
CA GLU A 42 -10.29 25.28 -20.65
C GLU A 42 -11.47 24.52 -20.04
N LYS A 43 -11.53 24.28 -18.72
CA LYS A 43 -12.61 23.49 -18.08
C LYS A 43 -13.17 24.15 -16.82
N SER A 44 -13.89 25.25 -16.97
CA SER A 44 -14.54 25.96 -15.85
C SER A 44 -15.70 25.19 -15.18
N GLY A 45 -16.08 23.99 -15.67
CA GLY A 45 -17.22 23.21 -15.16
C GLY A 45 -16.88 21.84 -14.56
N VAL A 46 -15.62 21.39 -14.63
CA VAL A 46 -15.23 20.04 -14.22
C VAL A 46 -14.25 20.10 -13.05
N THR A 47 -14.74 19.88 -11.83
CA THR A 47 -13.98 20.04 -10.58
C THR A 47 -13.43 18.74 -9.99
N TRP A 48 -14.00 17.58 -10.35
CA TRP A 48 -13.60 16.29 -9.78
C TRP A 48 -12.13 15.89 -10.03
N PRO A 49 -11.47 16.20 -11.16
CA PRO A 49 -10.06 15.83 -11.33
C PRO A 49 -9.14 16.56 -10.36
N LYS A 50 -9.52 17.78 -9.98
CA LYS A 50 -8.82 18.54 -8.95
C LYS A 50 -8.96 17.82 -7.62
N GLN A 51 -10.18 17.47 -7.23
CA GLN A 51 -10.47 16.75 -5.98
C GLN A 51 -9.68 15.44 -5.85
N LEU A 52 -9.61 14.63 -6.92
CA LEU A 52 -8.92 13.33 -6.90
C LEU A 52 -7.40 13.41 -6.70
N ASN A 53 -6.79 14.59 -6.94
CA ASN A 53 -5.34 14.80 -6.81
C ASN A 53 -4.96 15.76 -5.68
N GLN A 54 -5.93 16.26 -4.92
CA GLN A 54 -5.65 17.06 -3.72
C GLN A 54 -5.19 16.15 -2.57
N PRO A 55 -4.34 16.65 -1.67
CA PRO A 55 -3.90 15.89 -0.51
C PRO A 55 -5.03 15.73 0.52
N LEU A 56 -4.93 14.71 1.38
CA LEU A 56 -5.98 14.34 2.34
C LEU A 56 -6.37 15.52 3.26
N GLU A 57 -5.39 16.32 3.68
CA GLU A 57 -5.59 17.47 4.57
C GLU A 57 -6.49 18.56 3.96
N VAL A 58 -6.57 18.60 2.63
CA VAL A 58 -7.43 19.53 1.90
C VAL A 58 -8.79 18.91 1.60
N VAL A 59 -8.81 17.61 1.24
CA VAL A 59 -10.03 16.91 0.84
C VAL A 59 -10.90 16.57 2.05
N ASP A 60 -10.28 16.11 3.13
CA ASP A 60 -10.94 15.66 4.37
C ASP A 60 -10.05 15.95 5.60
N PRO A 61 -10.07 17.21 6.09
CA PRO A 61 -9.27 17.61 7.25
C PRO A 61 -9.68 16.91 8.55
N GLU A 62 -10.94 16.46 8.67
CA GLU A 62 -11.42 15.77 9.86
C GLU A 62 -10.77 14.38 9.98
N ILE A 63 -10.69 13.63 8.87
CA ILE A 63 -9.97 12.35 8.83
C ILE A 63 -8.47 12.56 9.04
N ALA A 64 -7.88 13.61 8.47
CA ALA A 64 -6.47 13.93 8.70
C ALA A 64 -6.17 14.16 10.19
N ASP A 65 -7.02 14.92 10.89
CA ASP A 65 -6.89 15.17 12.34
C ASP A 65 -7.05 13.88 13.16
N ILE A 66 -7.99 12.99 12.80
CA ILE A 66 -8.16 11.69 13.46
C ILE A 66 -6.89 10.83 13.32
N ILE A 67 -6.25 10.83 12.14
CA ILE A 67 -5.00 10.10 11.91
C ILE A 67 -3.86 10.67 12.76
N GLU A 68 -3.74 12.00 12.87
CA GLU A 68 -2.71 12.62 13.73
C GLU A 68 -2.94 12.34 15.22
N LEU A 69 -4.20 12.30 15.67
CA LEU A 69 -4.55 11.87 17.03
C LEU A 69 -4.16 10.42 17.29
N GLU A 70 -4.41 9.50 16.36
CA GLU A 70 -4.01 8.09 16.49
C GLU A 70 -2.48 7.91 16.48
N LYS A 71 -1.75 8.65 15.62
CA LYS A 71 -0.28 8.68 15.63
C LYS A 71 0.25 9.14 17.00
N ALA A 72 -0.35 10.19 17.57
CA ALA A 72 0.03 10.68 18.88
C ALA A 72 -0.30 9.69 20.01
N ARG A 73 -1.42 8.94 19.90
CA ARG A 73 -1.77 7.86 20.83
C ARG A 73 -0.71 6.76 20.81
N GLN A 74 -0.40 6.23 19.62
CA GLN A 74 0.60 5.18 19.43
C GLN A 74 2.00 5.60 19.89
N TRP A 75 2.36 6.88 19.72
CA TRP A 75 3.66 7.39 20.17
C TRP A 75 3.77 7.49 21.70
N LYS A 76 2.67 7.83 22.39
CA LYS A 76 2.66 8.06 23.85
C LYS A 76 2.32 6.81 24.66
N GLY A 77 1.67 5.83 24.04
CA GLY A 77 1.20 4.61 24.67
C GLY A 77 2.28 3.54 24.84
N LEU A 78 2.13 2.73 25.89
CA LEU A 78 2.81 1.44 25.99
C LEU A 78 1.86 0.38 25.43
N GLU A 79 2.02 0.08 24.13
CA GLU A 79 1.17 -0.88 23.45
C GLU A 79 1.59 -2.31 23.83
N LEU A 80 0.81 -2.94 24.72
CA LEU A 80 1.07 -4.28 25.27
C LEU A 80 0.13 -5.36 24.70
N ILE A 81 -0.65 -5.02 23.67
CA ILE A 81 -1.51 -5.99 22.98
C ILE A 81 -0.61 -6.90 22.13
N PRO A 82 -0.53 -8.21 22.42
CA PRO A 82 0.48 -9.09 21.82
C PRO A 82 0.28 -9.36 20.32
N SER A 83 -0.91 -9.05 19.79
CA SER A 83 -1.25 -9.20 18.37
C SER A 83 -1.03 -7.91 17.57
N GLU A 84 -0.79 -6.78 18.23
CA GLU A 84 -0.53 -5.51 17.55
C GLU A 84 0.96 -5.34 17.24
N ASN A 85 1.27 -4.55 16.22
CA ASN A 85 2.63 -4.24 15.82
C ASN A 85 2.67 -2.94 15.01
N PHE A 86 3.85 -2.30 14.96
CA PHE A 86 4.10 -1.16 14.10
C PHE A 86 4.76 -1.60 12.80
N THR A 87 4.05 -1.42 11.69
CA THR A 87 4.58 -1.77 10.36
C THR A 87 5.59 -0.74 9.87
N SER A 88 6.43 -1.14 8.90
CA SER A 88 7.41 -0.24 8.30
C SER A 88 6.77 0.78 7.35
N LEU A 89 7.39 1.96 7.21
CA LEU A 89 6.98 2.97 6.24
C LEU A 89 6.97 2.43 4.80
N SER A 90 7.94 1.59 4.44
CA SER A 90 7.99 0.94 3.13
C SER A 90 6.78 0.06 2.83
N VAL A 91 6.21 -0.60 3.84
CA VAL A 91 4.96 -1.37 3.68
C VAL A 91 3.78 -0.43 3.48
N MET A 92 3.66 0.63 4.28
CA MET A 92 2.57 1.61 4.14
C MET A 92 2.60 2.31 2.77
N GLN A 93 3.78 2.66 2.25
CA GLN A 93 3.95 3.25 0.92
C GLN A 93 3.46 2.31 -0.20
N ALA A 94 3.74 1.01 -0.09
CA ALA A 94 3.27 0.03 -1.07
C ALA A 94 1.75 -0.17 -0.99
N VAL A 95 1.18 -0.24 0.22
CA VAL A 95 -0.27 -0.41 0.44
C VAL A 95 -1.06 0.80 -0.06
N GLY A 96 -0.57 2.03 0.16
CA GLY A 96 -1.17 3.28 -0.33
C GLY A 96 -0.85 3.62 -1.79
N SER A 97 -0.36 2.66 -2.59
CA SER A 97 0.03 2.90 -3.98
C SER A 97 -1.10 2.65 -4.98
N VAL A 98 -0.86 3.03 -6.24
CA VAL A 98 -1.80 2.83 -7.36
C VAL A 98 -2.09 1.37 -7.71
N MET A 99 -1.40 0.41 -7.07
CA MET A 99 -1.70 -1.03 -7.21
C MET A 99 -3.16 -1.33 -6.84
N THR A 100 -3.77 -0.54 -5.94
CA THR A 100 -5.17 -0.64 -5.55
C THR A 100 -6.17 -0.43 -6.71
N ASN A 101 -5.75 0.17 -7.82
CA ASN A 101 -6.64 0.50 -8.94
C ASN A 101 -6.93 -0.70 -9.84
N LYS A 102 -6.16 -1.79 -9.73
CA LYS A 102 -6.22 -2.89 -10.70
C LYS A 102 -7.10 -4.03 -10.21
N TYR A 103 -8.04 -4.42 -11.06
CA TYR A 103 -8.84 -5.63 -10.90
C TYR A 103 -8.12 -6.83 -11.53
N SER A 104 -7.86 -7.89 -10.76
CA SER A 104 -6.94 -8.99 -11.13
C SER A 104 -7.46 -10.37 -10.75
N GLU A 105 -8.74 -10.65 -10.99
CA GLU A 105 -9.31 -11.98 -10.75
C GLU A 105 -8.55 -13.10 -11.48
N GLY A 106 -8.42 -14.24 -10.79
CA GLY A 106 -7.62 -15.39 -11.21
C GLY A 106 -6.24 -15.40 -10.54
N TYR A 107 -5.31 -16.16 -11.13
CA TYR A 107 -3.93 -16.29 -10.64
C TYR A 107 -2.93 -15.77 -11.69
N PRO A 108 -1.67 -15.50 -11.31
CA PRO A 108 -0.64 -15.08 -12.27
C PRO A 108 -0.56 -16.00 -13.49
N GLY A 109 -0.57 -15.43 -14.69
CA GLY A 109 -0.60 -16.17 -15.96
C GLY A 109 -1.95 -16.79 -16.34
N ALA A 110 -2.95 -16.73 -15.45
CA ALA A 110 -4.31 -17.27 -15.65
C ALA A 110 -5.36 -16.26 -15.15
N ARG A 111 -5.27 -15.01 -15.64
CA ARG A 111 -6.20 -13.93 -15.29
C ARG A 111 -7.40 -13.90 -16.24
N TYR A 112 -8.55 -13.49 -15.71
CA TYR A 112 -9.74 -13.25 -16.53
C TYR A 112 -9.66 -11.93 -17.31
N TYR A 113 -8.87 -10.97 -16.83
CA TYR A 113 -8.74 -9.63 -17.42
C TYR A 113 -7.31 -9.36 -17.89
N GLY A 114 -7.19 -8.53 -18.93
CA GLY A 114 -5.90 -8.03 -19.43
C GLY A 114 -5.24 -6.99 -18.52
N GLY A 115 -4.01 -6.59 -18.89
CA GLY A 115 -3.25 -5.52 -18.25
C GLY A 115 -2.69 -5.85 -16.86
N ASN A 116 -2.56 -7.14 -16.52
CA ASN A 116 -2.10 -7.61 -15.21
C ASN A 116 -0.59 -7.91 -15.15
N GLU A 117 0.19 -7.53 -16.16
CA GLU A 117 1.63 -7.83 -16.27
C GLU A 117 2.40 -7.48 -14.99
N TYR A 118 2.19 -6.27 -14.45
CA TYR A 118 2.86 -5.81 -13.24
C TYR A 118 2.24 -6.36 -11.94
N ILE A 119 0.94 -6.70 -11.96
CA ILE A 119 0.28 -7.34 -10.82
C ILE A 119 0.77 -8.79 -10.66
N ASP A 120 0.91 -9.50 -11.77
CA ASP A 120 1.45 -10.86 -11.80
C ASP A 120 2.88 -10.88 -11.29
N MET A 121 3.72 -9.92 -11.69
CA MET A 121 5.07 -9.78 -11.12
C MET A 121 5.05 -9.59 -9.60
N ALA A 122 4.16 -8.74 -9.08
CA ALA A 122 4.05 -8.50 -7.64
C ALA A 122 3.55 -9.74 -6.88
N GLU A 123 2.51 -10.41 -7.38
CA GLU A 123 1.93 -11.58 -6.73
C GLU A 123 2.88 -12.79 -6.77
N THR A 124 3.52 -13.06 -7.91
CA THR A 124 4.52 -14.14 -8.01
C THR A 124 5.73 -13.86 -7.12
N LEU A 125 6.18 -12.60 -7.02
CA LEU A 125 7.26 -12.24 -6.10
C LEU A 125 6.84 -12.43 -4.63
N CYS A 126 5.59 -12.07 -4.29
CA CYS A 126 5.03 -12.27 -2.95
C CYS A 126 4.99 -13.76 -2.58
N GLN A 127 4.46 -14.61 -3.47
CA GLN A 127 4.42 -16.07 -3.29
C GLN A 127 5.82 -16.65 -3.08
N LYS A 128 6.78 -16.28 -3.94
CA LYS A 128 8.18 -16.72 -3.82
C LYS A 128 8.77 -16.33 -2.47
N ARG A 129 8.66 -15.05 -2.08
CA ARG A 129 9.19 -14.53 -0.81
C ARG A 129 8.51 -15.16 0.40
N ALA A 130 7.23 -15.49 0.33
CA ALA A 130 6.52 -16.20 1.39
C ALA A 130 7.15 -17.59 1.63
N LEU A 131 7.36 -18.37 0.56
CA LEU A 131 8.03 -19.68 0.68
C LEU A 131 9.46 -19.56 1.21
N GLU A 132 10.22 -18.57 0.72
CA GLU A 132 11.59 -18.30 1.20
C GLU A 132 11.63 -17.92 2.69
N ALA A 133 10.72 -17.06 3.14
CA ALA A 133 10.64 -16.61 4.53
C ALA A 133 10.43 -17.79 5.51
N PHE A 134 9.66 -18.79 5.11
CA PHE A 134 9.43 -20.02 5.88
C PHE A 134 10.38 -21.17 5.52
N ARG A 135 11.37 -20.95 4.64
CA ARG A 135 12.37 -21.94 4.18
C ARG A 135 11.72 -23.20 3.61
N LEU A 136 10.68 -23.02 2.81
CA LEU A 136 9.92 -24.11 2.21
C LEU A 136 10.42 -24.45 0.81
N ASP A 137 10.48 -25.75 0.50
CA ASP A 137 10.78 -26.26 -0.84
C ASP A 137 9.57 -26.02 -1.77
N PRO A 138 9.69 -25.20 -2.83
CA PRO A 138 8.59 -24.93 -3.74
C PRO A 138 8.06 -26.16 -4.49
N ALA A 139 8.83 -27.25 -4.56
CA ALA A 139 8.35 -28.51 -5.14
C ALA A 139 7.36 -29.25 -4.21
N LYS A 140 7.36 -28.93 -2.92
CA LYS A 140 6.50 -29.57 -1.90
C LYS A 140 5.41 -28.65 -1.38
N TRP A 141 5.63 -27.34 -1.42
CA TRP A 141 4.75 -26.34 -0.85
C TRP A 141 4.31 -25.33 -1.89
N GLY A 142 3.00 -25.14 -1.98
CA GLY A 142 2.39 -23.98 -2.61
C GLY A 142 1.97 -22.95 -1.56
N VAL A 143 1.66 -21.74 -2.00
CA VAL A 143 1.13 -20.68 -1.13
C VAL A 143 0.09 -19.86 -1.87
N ASN A 144 -1.00 -19.51 -1.19
CA ASN A 144 -1.97 -18.52 -1.67
C ASN A 144 -1.83 -17.25 -0.81
N VAL A 145 -1.60 -16.11 -1.46
CA VAL A 145 -1.37 -14.79 -0.82
C VAL A 145 -2.55 -13.83 -1.02
N GLN A 146 -3.68 -14.31 -1.55
CA GLN A 146 -4.90 -13.53 -1.80
C GLN A 146 -5.91 -13.45 -0.63
N PRO A 147 -5.88 -14.30 0.43
CA PRO A 147 -6.81 -14.13 1.55
C PRO A 147 -6.69 -12.74 2.20
N LEU A 148 -7.83 -12.06 2.37
CA LEU A 148 -7.87 -10.65 2.81
C LEU A 148 -7.48 -10.45 4.28
N SER A 149 -7.62 -11.48 5.12
CA SER A 149 -7.27 -11.48 6.54
C SER A 149 -7.25 -12.92 7.08
N GLY A 150 -6.90 -13.12 8.36
CA GLY A 150 -6.79 -14.43 8.99
C GLY A 150 -8.12 -15.21 9.04
N SER A 151 -9.20 -14.59 9.49
CA SER A 151 -10.52 -15.24 9.59
C SER A 151 -11.05 -15.78 8.26
N PRO A 152 -11.10 -14.99 7.16
CA PRO A 152 -11.53 -15.53 5.87
C PRO A 152 -10.55 -16.56 5.30
N SER A 153 -9.24 -16.48 5.61
CA SER A 153 -8.28 -17.51 5.21
C SER A 153 -8.64 -18.88 5.79
N ASN A 154 -8.94 -18.95 7.09
CA ASN A 154 -9.39 -20.19 7.74
C ASN A 154 -10.70 -20.72 7.12
N PHE A 155 -11.67 -19.83 6.89
CA PHE A 155 -12.94 -20.23 6.26
C PHE A 155 -12.76 -20.78 4.84
N GLN A 156 -11.86 -20.20 4.06
CA GLN A 156 -11.51 -20.67 2.72
C GLN A 156 -10.87 -22.07 2.77
N VAL A 157 -10.01 -22.34 3.75
CA VAL A 157 -9.43 -23.69 3.95
C VAL A 157 -10.53 -24.71 4.27
N TYR A 158 -11.46 -24.38 5.17
CA TYR A 158 -12.58 -25.28 5.48
C TYR A 158 -13.45 -25.54 4.25
N THR A 159 -13.78 -24.48 3.50
CA THR A 159 -14.59 -24.59 2.27
C THR A 159 -13.88 -25.44 1.20
N ALA A 160 -12.55 -25.38 1.13
CA ALA A 160 -11.78 -26.15 0.16
C ALA A 160 -11.65 -27.64 0.49
N LEU A 161 -11.61 -27.98 1.78
CA LEU A 161 -11.29 -29.34 2.24
C LEU A 161 -12.49 -30.12 2.80
N LEU A 162 -13.52 -29.42 3.25
CA LEU A 162 -14.65 -29.99 3.98
C LEU A 162 -15.97 -29.71 3.26
N LYS A 163 -16.94 -30.60 3.45
CA LYS A 163 -18.33 -30.35 3.05
C LYS A 163 -19.05 -29.60 4.17
N PRO A 164 -20.15 -28.90 3.86
CA PRO A 164 -21.05 -28.40 4.89
C PRO A 164 -21.43 -29.52 5.87
N HIS A 165 -21.34 -29.22 7.17
CA HIS A 165 -21.62 -30.11 8.31
C HIS A 165 -20.55 -31.18 8.62
N ASP A 166 -19.42 -31.22 7.90
CA ASP A 166 -18.26 -31.97 8.37
C ASP A 166 -17.74 -31.39 9.69
N ARG A 167 -17.01 -32.21 10.45
CA ARG A 167 -16.59 -31.87 11.81
C ARG A 167 -15.20 -31.25 11.83
N ILE A 168 -15.06 -30.19 12.61
CA ILE A 168 -13.79 -29.54 12.94
C ILE A 168 -13.59 -29.69 14.45
N MET A 169 -12.36 -29.94 14.87
CA MET A 169 -11.97 -29.91 16.27
C MET A 169 -10.83 -28.91 16.42
N ALA A 170 -10.95 -28.05 17.41
CA ALA A 170 -10.00 -26.99 17.68
C ALA A 170 -9.91 -26.76 19.21
N LEU A 171 -9.14 -25.76 19.66
CA LEU A 171 -9.08 -25.39 21.07
C LEU A 171 -10.46 -24.84 21.52
N ASP A 172 -10.64 -24.42 22.77
CA ASP A 172 -11.85 -23.69 23.16
C ASP A 172 -11.50 -22.21 23.39
N LEU A 173 -12.42 -21.29 23.09
CA LEU A 173 -12.18 -19.84 23.18
C LEU A 173 -11.68 -19.37 24.56
N PRO A 174 -12.30 -19.74 25.70
CA PRO A 174 -11.78 -19.38 27.02
C PRO A 174 -10.42 -20.03 27.35
N HIS A 175 -9.99 -21.02 26.59
CA HIS A 175 -8.66 -21.64 26.72
C HIS A 175 -7.61 -21.01 25.80
N GLY A 176 -7.91 -19.85 25.18
CA GLY A 176 -6.97 -19.08 24.39
C GLY A 176 -7.09 -19.29 22.88
N GLU A 177 -8.24 -19.77 22.40
CA GLU A 177 -8.48 -19.89 20.96
C GLU A 177 -8.84 -18.55 20.27
N HIS A 178 -8.98 -18.59 18.95
CA HIS A 178 -9.52 -17.56 18.09
C HIS A 178 -10.89 -17.95 17.49
N LEU A 179 -11.81 -16.98 17.38
CA LEU A 179 -13.20 -17.17 16.91
C LEU A 179 -13.34 -17.90 15.57
N SER A 180 -12.37 -17.77 14.66
CA SER A 180 -12.41 -18.38 13.33
C SER A 180 -12.30 -19.91 13.31
N HIS A 181 -12.03 -20.56 14.44
CA HIS A 181 -11.94 -22.02 14.53
C HIS A 181 -13.27 -22.69 14.90
N GLY A 182 -14.30 -21.88 15.16
CA GLY A 182 -15.64 -22.35 15.49
C GLY A 182 -15.95 -22.10 16.96
N TYR A 183 -16.83 -21.13 17.21
CA TYR A 183 -17.35 -20.86 18.54
C TYR A 183 -18.85 -20.65 18.46
N GLN A 184 -19.62 -21.39 19.26
CA GLN A 184 -21.07 -21.21 19.35
C GLN A 184 -21.38 -20.17 20.42
N VAL A 185 -21.64 -18.94 19.99
CA VAL A 185 -22.27 -17.96 20.87
C VAL A 185 -23.71 -18.37 21.16
N LEU A 186 -24.15 -18.26 22.42
CA LEU A 186 -25.55 -18.36 22.80
C LEU A 186 -26.32 -17.22 22.12
N ILE A 187 -26.87 -17.48 20.95
CA ILE A 187 -27.78 -16.57 20.28
C ILE A 187 -29.18 -16.89 20.79
N HIS A 188 -29.64 -16.14 21.78
CA HIS A 188 -31.08 -15.96 22.04
C HIS A 188 -31.61 -14.94 21.02
N PHE A 189 -31.83 -15.37 19.78
CA PHE A 189 -32.78 -14.68 18.91
C PHE A 189 -34.11 -15.42 19.03
N MET A 190 -35.08 -14.74 19.64
CA MET A 190 -36.48 -14.94 19.27
C MET A 190 -36.60 -14.71 17.77
N LEU A 191 -36.75 -15.80 17.02
CA LEU A 191 -37.59 -15.88 15.83
C LEU A 191 -38.36 -17.19 15.91
#